data_AF-A0A151BDB9-F1
#
_entry.id   AF-A0A151BDB9-F1
#
_cell.length_a   1.000
_cell.length_b   1.000
_cell.length_c   1.000
_cell.angle_alpha   90.00
_cell.angle_beta   90.00
_cell.angle_gamma   90.00
#
_symmetry.space_group_name_H-M   'P 1'
#
loop_
_entity.id
_entity.type
_entity.pdbx_description
1 polymer ?
#
loop_
_entity_poly.entity_id
_entity_poly.type
_entity_poly.pdbx_seq_one_letter_code
_entity_poly.pdbx_strand_id
1 'polypeptide(L)'
;MKLKWLGHASWKIKAAGKTIYIDPYQGDYDEKADIILVTHSHFDHCDVNKIKLVRGDETLVVAPEDCVSKIGPPVKTLKPGEETTVDEVVIEAVESYNYKRFRSPGNPYHPKGLGVGYLIHAEGKTIYHAGDTDFIPEMKGFRGIDVALLPSGGTYTMDNEEAAEAALAIEPKIAVPMHIWDTDPREFRRRVESVSDIRVVILRPGDTLDV
;
A
#
# COMPACT_ATOMS: atom_id res chain seq x y z
N MET A 1 -14.75 -4.63 7.70
CA MET A 1 -13.91 -4.56 6.48
C MET A 1 -13.03 -5.81 6.37
N LYS A 2 -12.70 -6.29 5.17
CA LYS A 2 -11.86 -7.50 4.98
C LYS A 2 -10.74 -7.29 3.97
N LEU A 3 -9.51 -7.59 4.37
CA LEU A 3 -8.30 -7.50 3.54
C LEU A 3 -7.84 -8.92 3.19
N LYS A 4 -7.37 -9.12 1.96
CA LYS A 4 -6.70 -10.35 1.51
C LYS A 4 -5.36 -9.95 0.91
N TRP A 5 -4.29 -10.55 1.42
CA TRP A 5 -2.97 -10.33 0.84
C TRP A 5 -2.80 -11.22 -0.38
N LEU A 6 -2.53 -10.64 -1.55
CA LEU A 6 -2.33 -11.40 -2.78
C LEU A 6 -0.85 -11.75 -3.02
N GLY A 7 0.05 -11.16 -2.22
CA GLY A 7 1.50 -11.28 -2.33
C GLY A 7 2.14 -9.95 -2.70
N HIS A 8 3.44 -9.80 -2.44
CA HIS A 8 4.18 -8.56 -2.65
C HIS A 8 3.52 -7.35 -1.98
N ALA A 9 3.27 -6.26 -2.70
CA ALA A 9 2.43 -5.13 -2.27
C ALA A 9 0.98 -5.23 -2.77
N SER A 10 0.55 -6.39 -3.27
CA SER A 10 -0.75 -6.56 -3.90
C SER A 10 -1.83 -6.96 -2.89
N TRP A 11 -2.91 -6.20 -2.85
CA TRP A 11 -3.99 -6.39 -1.89
C TRP A 11 -5.35 -6.34 -2.55
N LYS A 12 -6.27 -7.13 -1.98
CA LYS A 12 -7.71 -7.04 -2.24
C LYS A 12 -8.42 -6.65 -0.97
N ILE A 13 -9.26 -5.63 -1.03
CA ILE A 13 -10.03 -5.12 0.11
C ILE A 13 -11.50 -5.17 -0.26
N LYS A 14 -12.31 -5.68 0.67
CA LYS A 14 -13.77 -5.63 0.66
C LYS A 14 -14.23 -4.66 1.73
N ALA A 15 -14.87 -3.57 1.31
CA ALA A 15 -15.36 -2.51 2.18
C ALA A 15 -16.58 -1.83 1.55
N ALA A 16 -17.61 -1.52 2.34
CA ALA A 16 -18.81 -0.79 1.90
C ALA A 16 -19.45 -1.38 0.61
N GLY A 17 -19.46 -2.71 0.49
CA GLY A 17 -19.96 -3.41 -0.69
C GLY A 17 -19.06 -3.32 -1.94
N LYS A 18 -17.89 -2.67 -1.85
CA LYS A 18 -16.91 -2.48 -2.93
C LYS A 18 -15.76 -3.47 -2.88
N THR A 19 -15.21 -3.74 -4.04
CA THR A 19 -13.97 -4.46 -4.28
C THR A 19 -12.88 -3.49 -4.69
N ILE A 20 -11.86 -3.38 -3.85
CA ILE A 20 -10.72 -2.50 -4.08
C ILE A 20 -9.50 -3.39 -4.28
N TYR A 21 -8.78 -3.21 -5.38
CA TYR A 21 -7.44 -3.79 -5.55
C TYR A 21 -6.39 -2.70 -5.44
N ILE A 22 -5.29 -3.00 -4.75
CA ILE A 22 -4.12 -2.13 -4.66
C ILE A 22 -2.95 -2.87 -5.28
N ASP A 23 -2.20 -2.16 -6.13
CA ASP A 23 -1.00 -2.65 -6.82
C ASP A 23 -1.19 -4.07 -7.39
N PRO A 24 -2.13 -4.28 -8.34
CA PRO A 24 -2.37 -5.60 -8.89
C PRO A 24 -1.08 -6.15 -9.54
N TYR A 25 -0.53 -7.24 -8.99
CA TYR A 25 0.68 -7.88 -9.50
C TYR A 25 0.71 -9.38 -9.20
N GLN A 26 0.86 -9.76 -7.93
CA GLN A 26 0.84 -11.17 -7.50
C GLN A 26 -0.57 -11.65 -7.16
N GLY A 27 -0.69 -12.97 -7.05
CA GLY A 27 -1.91 -13.66 -6.64
C GLY A 27 -2.96 -13.82 -7.72
N ASP A 28 -4.04 -14.48 -7.30
CA ASP A 28 -5.21 -14.78 -8.12
C ASP A 28 -6.30 -13.73 -7.92
N TYR A 29 -6.88 -13.32 -9.04
CA TYR A 29 -7.93 -12.32 -9.13
C TYR A 29 -9.19 -12.99 -9.66
N ASP A 30 -10.20 -13.06 -8.81
CA ASP A 30 -11.42 -13.85 -8.99
C ASP A 30 -12.65 -12.98 -9.26
N GLU A 31 -12.51 -11.65 -9.21
CA GLU A 31 -13.61 -10.72 -9.43
C GLU A 31 -13.15 -9.37 -9.97
N LYS A 32 -14.08 -8.66 -10.63
CA LYS A 32 -13.87 -7.31 -11.13
C LYS A 32 -13.78 -6.31 -9.98
N ALA A 33 -12.98 -5.28 -10.20
CA ALA A 33 -12.76 -4.20 -9.26
C ALA A 33 -13.83 -3.13 -9.39
N ASP A 34 -14.30 -2.59 -8.27
CA ASP A 34 -14.96 -1.29 -8.27
C ASP A 34 -13.90 -0.17 -8.30
N ILE A 35 -12.78 -0.39 -7.59
CA ILE A 35 -11.68 0.56 -7.46
C ILE A 35 -10.35 -0.16 -7.65
N ILE A 36 -9.47 0.40 -8.47
CA ILE A 36 -8.07 -0.02 -8.58
C ILE A 36 -7.20 1.15 -8.15
N LEU A 37 -6.34 0.92 -7.17
CA LEU A 37 -5.32 1.86 -6.72
C LEU A 37 -3.95 1.37 -7.18
N VAL A 38 -3.15 2.27 -7.75
CA VAL A 38 -1.75 2.00 -8.10
C VAL A 38 -0.88 3.04 -7.42
N THR A 39 0.15 2.60 -6.70
CA THR A 39 1.01 3.48 -5.89
C THR A 39 2.07 4.18 -6.72
N HIS A 40 2.63 3.51 -7.74
CA HIS A 40 3.65 4.05 -8.65
C HIS A 40 3.86 3.14 -9.86
N SER A 41 4.64 3.60 -10.86
CA SER A 41 4.70 2.92 -12.16
C SER A 41 5.66 1.73 -12.29
N HIS A 42 6.32 1.26 -11.23
CA HIS A 42 7.16 0.07 -11.32
C HIS A 42 6.34 -1.19 -11.63
N PHE A 43 6.98 -2.17 -12.27
CA PHE A 43 6.27 -3.30 -12.89
C PHE A 43 5.57 -4.22 -11.88
N ASP A 44 6.09 -4.28 -10.66
CA ASP A 44 5.58 -5.06 -9.54
C ASP A 44 4.47 -4.35 -8.74
N HIS A 45 4.08 -3.14 -9.18
CA HIS A 45 2.97 -2.35 -8.63
C HIS A 45 1.96 -1.91 -9.71
N CYS A 46 2.43 -1.72 -10.95
CA CYS A 46 1.65 -1.26 -12.10
C CYS A 46 1.65 -2.34 -13.21
N ASP A 47 1.25 -3.57 -12.88
CA ASP A 47 1.10 -4.64 -13.87
C ASP A 47 -0.16 -4.38 -14.71
N VAL A 48 0.06 -3.87 -15.92
CA VAL A 48 -1.01 -3.52 -16.87
C VAL A 48 -1.90 -4.72 -17.21
N ASN A 49 -1.37 -5.94 -17.23
CA ASN A 49 -2.16 -7.13 -17.53
C ASN A 49 -3.08 -7.47 -16.36
N LYS A 50 -2.60 -7.39 -15.13
CA LYS A 50 -3.42 -7.61 -13.92
C LYS A 50 -4.45 -6.50 -13.73
N ILE A 51 -4.08 -5.25 -13.97
CA ILE A 51 -5.02 -4.12 -13.97
C ILE A 51 -6.13 -4.35 -15.00
N LYS A 52 -5.79 -4.69 -16.26
CA LYS A 52 -6.80 -5.00 -17.30
C LYS A 52 -7.67 -6.21 -16.95
N LEU A 53 -7.08 -7.23 -16.30
CA LEU A 53 -7.81 -8.43 -15.89
C LEU A 53 -8.97 -8.09 -14.94
N VAL A 54 -8.76 -7.21 -13.96
CA VAL A 54 -9.79 -6.86 -12.97
C VAL A 54 -10.58 -5.59 -13.28
N ARG A 55 -10.10 -4.76 -14.19
CA ARG A 55 -10.83 -3.58 -14.66
C ARG A 55 -12.09 -3.99 -15.41
N GLY A 56 -13.22 -3.39 -15.05
CA GLY A 56 -14.49 -3.37 -15.76
C GLY A 56 -14.83 -1.96 -16.24
N ASP A 57 -16.01 -1.82 -16.86
CA ASP A 57 -16.41 -0.57 -17.52
C ASP A 57 -16.63 0.58 -16.52
N GLU A 58 -17.13 0.27 -15.32
CA GLU A 58 -17.40 1.25 -14.25
C GLU A 58 -16.29 1.34 -13.19
N THR A 59 -15.17 0.63 -13.38
CA THR A 59 -14.06 0.64 -12.43
C THR A 59 -13.41 2.02 -12.39
N LEU A 60 -13.32 2.61 -11.21
CA LEU A 60 -12.45 3.75 -10.98
C LEU A 60 -11.00 3.26 -10.86
N VAL A 61 -10.12 3.76 -11.72
CA VAL A 61 -8.68 3.57 -11.58
C VAL A 61 -8.05 4.85 -11.04
N VAL A 62 -7.34 4.77 -9.92
CA VAL A 62 -6.61 5.86 -9.29
C VAL A 62 -5.12 5.54 -9.31
N ALA A 63 -4.29 6.45 -9.81
CA ALA A 63 -2.84 6.27 -9.87
C ALA A 63 -2.11 7.61 -10.01
N PRO A 64 -0.80 7.70 -9.69
CA PRO A 64 0.01 8.85 -10.08
C PRO A 64 0.03 9.09 -11.59
N GLU A 65 0.37 10.31 -11.98
CA GLU A 65 0.45 10.74 -13.38
C GLU A 65 1.36 9.83 -14.24
N ASP A 66 2.46 9.33 -13.65
CA ASP A 66 3.44 8.50 -14.36
C ASP A 66 2.88 7.13 -14.81
N CYS A 67 1.78 6.68 -14.19
CA CYS A 67 1.12 5.41 -14.48
C CYS A 67 0.14 5.53 -15.65
N VAL A 68 -0.38 6.73 -15.94
CA VAL A 68 -1.50 6.94 -16.87
C VAL A 68 -1.18 6.40 -18.25
N SER A 69 0.02 6.68 -18.77
CA SER A 69 0.46 6.23 -20.09
C SER A 69 0.57 4.70 -20.19
N LYS A 70 0.90 4.02 -19.09
CA LYS A 70 1.02 2.55 -19.02
C LYS A 70 -0.35 1.88 -18.91
N ILE A 71 -1.20 2.41 -18.03
CA ILE A 71 -2.52 1.82 -17.73
C ILE A 71 -3.51 2.06 -18.87
N GLY A 72 -3.51 3.25 -19.45
CA GLY A 72 -4.48 3.70 -20.43
C GLY A 72 -5.74 4.32 -19.80
N PRO A 73 -6.25 5.44 -20.35
CA PRO A 73 -7.39 6.17 -19.79
C PRO A 73 -8.70 5.36 -19.85
N PRO A 74 -9.71 5.71 -19.02
CA PRO A 74 -9.66 6.77 -17.99
C PRO A 74 -8.85 6.37 -16.74
N VAL A 75 -8.06 7.29 -16.20
CA VAL A 75 -7.36 7.15 -14.91
C VAL A 75 -7.53 8.47 -14.16
N LYS A 76 -7.94 8.42 -12.90
CA LYS A 76 -7.97 9.57 -12.01
C LYS A 76 -6.60 9.71 -11.35
N THR A 77 -5.97 10.86 -11.50
CA THR A 77 -4.68 11.13 -10.87
C THR A 77 -4.87 11.85 -9.54
N LEU A 78 -4.09 11.43 -8.54
CA LEU A 78 -4.02 12.08 -7.22
C LEU A 78 -2.55 12.33 -6.88
N LYS A 79 -2.31 13.49 -6.27
CA LYS A 79 -1.04 13.86 -5.62
C LYS A 79 -1.20 13.76 -4.10
N PRO A 80 -0.09 13.68 -3.34
CA PRO A 80 -0.15 13.73 -1.88
C PRO A 80 -0.99 14.92 -1.37
N GLY A 81 -1.95 14.63 -0.48
CA GLY A 81 -2.92 15.58 0.07
C GLY A 81 -4.20 15.77 -0.77
N GLU A 82 -4.31 15.09 -1.92
CA GLU A 82 -5.55 15.03 -2.70
C GLU A 82 -6.32 13.74 -2.40
N GLU A 83 -7.65 13.82 -2.50
CA GLU A 83 -8.54 12.70 -2.23
C GLU A 83 -9.62 12.51 -3.32
N THR A 84 -10.22 11.32 -3.31
CA THR A 84 -11.43 11.02 -4.07
C THR A 84 -12.34 10.12 -3.28
N THR A 85 -13.64 10.19 -3.58
CA THR A 85 -14.66 9.36 -2.93
C THR A 85 -15.41 8.55 -3.98
N VAL A 86 -15.67 7.28 -3.66
CA VAL A 86 -16.59 6.39 -4.40
C VAL A 86 -17.57 5.82 -3.38
N ASP A 87 -18.81 6.27 -3.44
CA ASP A 87 -19.84 5.97 -2.44
C ASP A 87 -19.35 6.26 -1.01
N GLU A 88 -19.20 5.24 -0.16
CA GLU A 88 -18.74 5.39 1.24
C GLU A 88 -17.23 5.15 1.41
N VAL A 89 -16.49 4.99 0.31
CA VAL A 89 -15.03 4.77 0.32
C VAL A 89 -14.32 6.07 -0.05
N VAL A 90 -13.57 6.64 0.89
CA VAL A 90 -12.68 7.78 0.66
C VAL A 90 -11.24 7.28 0.49
N ILE A 91 -10.55 7.78 -0.53
CA ILE A 91 -9.16 7.45 -0.86
C ILE A 91 -8.37 8.74 -0.87
N GLU A 92 -7.43 8.88 0.06
CA GLU A 92 -6.49 9.99 0.12
C GLU A 92 -5.10 9.49 -0.32
N ALA A 93 -4.46 10.22 -1.23
CA ALA A 93 -3.08 9.97 -1.59
C ALA A 93 -2.14 10.67 -0.59
N VAL A 94 -1.10 9.98 -0.13
CA VAL A 94 -0.11 10.51 0.82
C VAL A 94 1.31 10.32 0.28
N GLU A 95 2.28 10.98 0.90
CA GLU A 95 3.70 10.90 0.50
C GLU A 95 4.24 9.46 0.60
N SER A 96 5.04 9.07 -0.40
CA SER A 96 5.77 7.78 -0.45
C SER A 96 7.04 7.96 -1.27
N TYR A 97 8.21 7.85 -0.63
CA TYR A 97 9.49 8.07 -1.31
C TYR A 97 10.68 7.50 -0.53
N ASN A 98 11.83 7.39 -1.23
CA ASN A 98 13.11 7.07 -0.60
C ASN A 98 13.96 8.33 -0.36
N TYR A 99 14.62 8.35 0.79
CA TYR A 99 15.71 9.28 1.14
C TYR A 99 16.94 8.58 1.74
N LYS A 100 16.87 7.26 1.98
CA LYS A 100 17.96 6.37 2.42
C LYS A 100 18.33 5.33 1.37
N ARG A 101 17.42 5.00 0.44
CA ARG A 101 17.64 3.94 -0.57
C ARG A 101 17.90 4.50 -1.96
N PHE A 102 19.09 4.23 -2.47
CA PHE A 102 19.60 4.80 -3.72
C PHE A 102 20.27 3.75 -4.61
N ARG A 103 20.05 3.86 -5.92
CA ARG A 103 20.86 3.21 -6.96
C ARG A 103 22.02 4.12 -7.37
N SER A 104 23.12 3.52 -7.80
CA SER A 104 24.29 4.26 -8.29
C SER A 104 23.95 5.07 -9.55
N PRO A 105 24.42 6.33 -9.70
CA PRO A 105 25.18 7.12 -8.73
C PRO A 105 24.28 8.08 -7.93
N GLY A 106 23.63 7.60 -6.87
CA GLY A 106 22.88 8.44 -5.91
C GLY A 106 21.45 8.79 -6.31
N ASN A 107 20.84 8.06 -7.23
CA ASN A 107 19.43 8.26 -7.59
C ASN A 107 18.55 7.42 -6.64
N PRO A 108 17.53 7.99 -5.99
CA PRO A 108 16.63 7.18 -5.17
C PRO A 108 15.90 6.15 -6.04
N TYR A 109 15.60 4.97 -5.49
CA TYR A 109 14.77 4.00 -6.21
C TYR A 109 13.38 4.59 -6.49
N HIS A 110 12.81 5.27 -5.50
CA HIS A 110 11.55 5.99 -5.55
C HIS A 110 11.75 7.47 -5.17
N PRO A 111 12.02 8.37 -6.13
CA PRO A 111 12.14 9.80 -5.87
C PRO A 111 10.81 10.40 -5.33
N LYS A 112 10.91 11.44 -4.49
CA LYS A 112 9.72 12.18 -4.02
C LYS A 112 8.91 12.72 -5.20
N GLY A 113 7.60 12.47 -5.17
CA GLY A 113 6.67 12.83 -6.25
C GLY A 113 6.52 11.78 -7.36
N LEU A 114 7.27 10.66 -7.33
CA LEU A 114 7.07 9.55 -8.26
C LEU A 114 5.84 8.71 -7.86
N GLY A 115 5.79 8.30 -6.59
CA GLY A 115 4.76 7.43 -6.04
C GLY A 115 3.98 8.08 -4.91
N VAL A 116 2.91 7.40 -4.52
CA VAL A 116 2.05 7.77 -3.38
C VAL A 116 1.77 6.54 -2.52
N GLY A 117 1.56 6.77 -1.23
CA GLY A 117 0.80 5.85 -0.39
C GLY A 117 -0.69 6.18 -0.46
N TYR A 118 -1.54 5.33 0.10
CA TYR A 118 -2.98 5.59 0.20
C TYR A 118 -3.49 5.41 1.62
N LEU A 119 -4.31 6.36 2.08
CA LEU A 119 -5.23 6.17 3.19
C LEU A 119 -6.62 5.84 2.61
N ILE A 120 -7.21 4.75 3.09
CA ILE A 120 -8.50 4.26 2.61
C ILE A 120 -9.44 4.24 3.80
N HIS A 121 -10.44 5.12 3.76
CA HIS A 121 -11.45 5.26 4.80
C HIS A 121 -12.76 4.63 4.33
N ALA A 122 -13.26 3.67 5.09
CA ALA A 122 -14.58 3.08 4.88
C ALA A 122 -15.04 2.38 6.16
N GLU A 123 -16.36 2.25 6.37
CA GLU A 123 -16.92 1.56 7.54
C GLU A 123 -16.40 2.09 8.90
N GLY A 124 -16.01 3.36 8.96
CA GLY A 124 -15.41 3.97 10.17
C GLY A 124 -13.99 3.48 10.50
N LYS A 125 -13.31 2.86 9.53
CA LYS A 125 -11.95 2.33 9.64
C LYS A 125 -11.01 3.00 8.64
N THR A 126 -9.72 3.02 8.97
CA THR A 126 -8.67 3.54 8.08
C THR A 126 -7.59 2.48 7.82
N ILE A 127 -7.35 2.18 6.56
CA ILE A 127 -6.18 1.40 6.10
C ILE A 127 -5.15 2.35 5.53
N TYR A 128 -3.89 2.21 5.94
CA TYR A 128 -2.75 2.83 5.29
C TYR A 128 -1.98 1.80 4.45
N HIS A 129 -1.87 2.04 3.15
CA HIS A 129 -0.97 1.32 2.25
C HIS A 129 0.23 2.20 1.92
N ALA A 130 1.41 1.84 2.40
CA ALA A 130 2.57 2.72 2.31
C ALA A 130 3.17 2.87 0.91
N GLY A 131 2.85 1.96 -0.02
CA GLY A 131 3.59 1.85 -1.28
C GLY A 131 5.05 1.50 -1.02
N ASP A 132 5.92 1.92 -1.93
CA ASP A 132 7.37 1.74 -1.79
C ASP A 132 8.03 3.01 -1.25
N THR A 133 8.35 2.98 0.04
CA THR A 133 8.85 4.14 0.78
C THR A 133 9.90 3.74 1.82
N ASP A 134 10.66 4.73 2.27
CA ASP A 134 11.40 4.71 3.54
C ASP A 134 10.50 5.19 4.69
N PHE A 135 10.99 5.19 5.94
CA PHE A 135 10.27 5.83 7.04
C PHE A 135 10.41 7.35 6.94
N ILE A 136 9.37 8.01 6.43
CA ILE A 136 9.35 9.47 6.18
C ILE A 136 8.69 10.24 7.34
N PRO A 137 9.02 11.54 7.53
CA PRO A 137 8.45 12.36 8.61
C PRO A 137 6.92 12.46 8.61
N GLU A 138 6.30 12.45 7.42
CA GLU A 138 4.85 12.57 7.21
C GLU A 138 4.08 11.48 7.97
N MET A 139 4.65 10.27 8.10
CA MET A 139 4.04 9.15 8.83
C MET A 139 3.77 9.46 10.30
N LYS A 140 4.55 10.36 10.93
CA LYS A 140 4.35 10.79 12.34
C LYS A 140 3.10 11.64 12.52
N GLY A 141 2.53 12.16 11.43
CA GLY A 141 1.31 12.96 11.44
C GLY A 141 0.02 12.13 11.40
N PHE A 142 0.10 10.85 11.01
CA PHE A 142 -1.08 10.00 10.87
C PHE A 142 -1.73 9.70 12.21
N ARG A 143 -3.07 9.63 12.24
CA ARG A 143 -3.86 9.35 13.44
C ARG A 143 -4.98 8.39 13.08
N GLY A 144 -5.31 7.49 14.00
CA GLY A 144 -6.47 6.60 13.85
C GLY A 144 -6.33 5.57 12.74
N ILE A 145 -5.11 5.09 12.47
CA ILE A 145 -4.87 4.00 11.51
C ILE A 145 -5.29 2.67 12.15
N ASP A 146 -6.25 1.97 11.56
CA ASP A 146 -6.63 0.63 12.02
C ASP A 146 -5.66 -0.42 11.51
N VAL A 147 -5.23 -0.31 10.25
CA VAL A 147 -4.25 -1.22 9.65
C VAL A 147 -3.20 -0.44 8.86
N ALA A 148 -1.92 -0.64 9.17
CA ALA A 148 -0.80 -0.18 8.35
C ALA A 148 -0.17 -1.35 7.59
N LEU A 149 -0.13 -1.26 6.26
CA LEU A 149 0.53 -2.20 5.36
C LEU A 149 1.88 -1.58 4.96
N LEU A 150 2.96 -2.13 5.51
CA LEU A 150 4.30 -1.51 5.44
C LEU A 150 5.27 -2.42 4.67
N PRO A 151 5.99 -1.91 3.66
CA PRO A 151 7.03 -2.71 3.02
C PRO A 151 8.15 -3.04 4.02
N SER A 152 8.76 -4.22 3.88
CA SER A 152 9.81 -4.70 4.81
C SER A 152 10.92 -5.50 4.11
N GLY A 153 11.09 -5.25 2.81
CA GLY A 153 12.01 -5.99 1.93
C GLY A 153 13.45 -5.46 1.90
N GLY A 154 13.73 -4.28 2.45
CA GLY A 154 15.07 -3.75 2.71
C GLY A 154 15.83 -3.14 1.54
N THR A 155 15.84 -3.77 0.36
CA THR A 155 16.67 -3.30 -0.78
C THR A 155 16.11 -2.03 -1.43
N TYR A 156 14.81 -2.03 -1.75
CA TYR A 156 14.13 -0.95 -2.47
C TYR A 156 13.24 -0.08 -1.57
N THR A 157 12.90 -0.62 -0.41
CA THR A 157 11.94 -0.13 0.57
C THR A 157 12.43 -0.45 1.99
N MET A 158 11.78 0.08 3.03
CA MET A 158 12.09 -0.22 4.44
C MET A 158 12.53 -1.68 4.68
N ASP A 159 13.56 -1.88 5.49
CA ASP A 159 13.85 -3.20 6.07
C ASP A 159 12.98 -3.42 7.31
N ASN A 160 13.11 -4.58 7.96
CA ASN A 160 12.34 -4.89 9.16
C ASN A 160 12.56 -3.89 10.31
N GLU A 161 13.75 -3.30 10.43
CA GLU A 161 14.09 -2.37 11.51
C GLU A 161 13.43 -1.03 11.26
N GLU A 162 13.61 -0.45 10.07
CA GLU A 162 12.99 0.82 9.72
C GLU A 162 11.47 0.72 9.59
N ALA A 163 10.93 -0.40 9.09
CA ALA A 163 9.49 -0.63 9.08
C ALA A 163 8.93 -0.64 10.51
N ALA A 164 9.66 -1.22 11.48
CA ALA A 164 9.25 -1.21 12.88
C ALA A 164 9.26 0.21 13.46
N GLU A 165 10.26 1.03 13.14
CA GLU A 165 10.28 2.45 13.51
C GLU A 165 9.06 3.19 12.93
N ALA A 166 8.73 2.95 11.66
CA ALA A 166 7.55 3.52 11.02
C ALA A 166 6.25 3.08 11.74
N ALA A 167 6.08 1.79 12.03
CA ALA A 167 4.92 1.28 12.75
C ALA A 167 4.76 1.93 14.13
N LEU A 168 5.86 2.07 14.89
CA LEU A 168 5.86 2.72 16.19
C LEU A 168 5.56 4.22 16.12
N ALA A 169 5.88 4.88 15.00
CA ALA A 169 5.55 6.28 14.78
C ALA A 169 4.11 6.51 14.30
N ILE A 170 3.55 5.55 13.55
CA ILE A 170 2.17 5.60 13.03
C ILE A 170 1.16 5.19 14.12
N GLU A 171 1.58 4.32 15.05
CA GLU A 171 0.74 3.74 16.11
C GLU A 171 -0.57 3.11 15.58
N PRO A 172 -0.52 2.23 14.55
CA PRO A 172 -1.73 1.58 14.05
C PRO A 172 -2.23 0.53 15.04
N LYS A 173 -3.51 0.16 14.98
CA LYS A 173 -4.00 -0.98 15.79
C LYS A 173 -3.37 -2.29 15.33
N ILE A 174 -3.22 -2.46 14.01
CA ILE A 174 -2.59 -3.62 13.39
C ILE A 174 -1.53 -3.15 12.39
N ALA A 175 -0.35 -3.77 12.43
CA ALA A 175 0.66 -3.60 11.39
C ALA A 175 0.88 -4.91 10.64
N VAL A 176 0.98 -4.84 9.31
CA VAL A 176 1.21 -5.99 8.44
C VAL A 176 2.41 -5.72 7.55
N PRO A 177 3.50 -6.52 7.66
CA PRO A 177 4.61 -6.40 6.72
C PRO A 177 4.18 -6.92 5.35
N MET A 178 4.57 -6.20 4.30
CA MET A 178 4.37 -6.53 2.89
C MET A 178 5.67 -6.28 2.09
N HIS A 179 5.65 -6.47 0.76
CA HIS A 179 6.84 -6.30 -0.12
C HIS A 179 8.07 -7.00 0.46
N ILE A 180 7.89 -8.28 0.83
CA ILE A 180 8.93 -9.11 1.44
C ILE A 180 9.62 -9.89 0.34
N TRP A 181 10.94 -9.77 0.26
CA TRP A 181 11.78 -10.59 -0.61
C TRP A 181 12.31 -11.79 0.17
N ASP A 182 13.50 -11.65 0.74
CA ASP A 182 14.25 -12.67 1.48
C ASP A 182 14.38 -12.34 2.98
N THR A 183 13.71 -11.30 3.45
CA THR A 183 13.70 -10.89 4.87
C THR A 183 12.75 -11.75 5.71
N ASP A 184 13.05 -11.90 7.01
CA ASP A 184 12.18 -12.62 7.95
C ASP A 184 11.24 -11.63 8.67
N PRO A 185 9.92 -11.57 8.32
CA PRO A 185 8.98 -10.63 8.93
C PRO A 185 8.76 -10.85 10.44
N ARG A 186 9.25 -11.96 11.00
CA ARG A 186 9.23 -12.19 12.46
C ARG A 186 10.18 -11.27 13.21
N GLU A 187 11.19 -10.71 12.56
CA GLU A 187 11.99 -9.64 13.15
C GLU A 187 11.17 -8.36 13.33
N PHE A 188 10.49 -7.90 12.28
CA PHE A 188 9.59 -6.74 12.34
C PHE A 188 8.59 -6.88 13.50
N ARG A 189 7.92 -8.04 13.59
CA ARG A 189 7.00 -8.34 14.71
C ARG A 189 7.67 -8.21 16.08
N ARG A 190 8.81 -8.87 16.29
CA ARG A 190 9.50 -8.84 17.60
C ARG A 190 9.87 -7.42 18.00
N ARG A 191 10.35 -6.60 17.06
CA ARG A 191 10.72 -5.21 17.32
C ARG A 191 9.51 -4.37 17.74
N VAL A 192 8.40 -4.49 17.02
CA VAL A 192 7.16 -3.73 17.32
C VAL A 192 6.50 -4.18 18.63
N GLU A 193 6.23 -5.48 18.78
CA GLU A 193 5.44 -6.01 19.91
C GLU A 193 6.23 -6.03 21.23
N SER A 194 7.56 -5.92 21.20
CA SER A 194 8.36 -5.86 22.44
C SER A 194 8.27 -4.53 23.20
N VAL A 195 7.78 -3.48 22.54
CA VAL A 195 7.76 -2.11 23.08
C VAL A 195 6.43 -1.38 22.86
N SER A 196 5.41 -2.05 22.31
CA SER A 196 4.11 -1.45 22.02
C SER A 196 2.98 -2.48 22.07
N ASP A 197 1.74 -1.99 22.12
CA ASP A 197 0.52 -2.80 22.03
C ASP A 197 0.03 -2.99 20.57
N ILE A 198 0.83 -2.56 19.58
CA ILE A 198 0.51 -2.73 18.16
C ILE A 198 0.54 -4.22 17.84
N ARG A 199 -0.59 -4.75 17.34
CA ARG A 199 -0.65 -6.16 16.91
C ARG A 199 0.02 -6.32 15.56
N VAL A 200 1.04 -7.16 15.45
CA VAL A 200 1.64 -7.48 14.15
C VAL A 200 1.08 -8.79 13.60
N VAL A 201 0.49 -8.71 12.40
CA VAL A 201 -0.06 -9.88 11.71
C VAL A 201 0.83 -10.21 10.51
N ILE A 202 1.44 -11.39 10.53
CA ILE A 202 2.20 -11.92 9.40
C ILE A 202 1.27 -12.85 8.62
N LEU A 203 0.93 -12.46 7.39
CA LEU A 203 0.09 -13.22 6.49
C LEU A 203 0.94 -14.06 5.54
N ARG A 204 0.29 -14.98 4.83
CA ARG A 204 0.79 -15.60 3.60
C ARG A 204 -0.07 -15.14 2.42
N PRO A 205 0.44 -15.18 1.17
CA PRO A 205 -0.39 -14.95 0.00
C PRO A 205 -1.64 -15.82 0.03
N GLY A 206 -2.81 -15.20 -0.10
CA GLY A 206 -4.13 -15.82 0.01
C GLY A 206 -4.81 -15.65 1.37
N ASP A 207 -4.06 -15.39 2.45
CA ASP A 207 -4.63 -15.20 3.78
C ASP A 207 -5.44 -13.89 3.87
N THR A 208 -6.37 -13.87 4.82
CA THR A 208 -7.27 -12.73 5.03
C THR A 208 -7.21 -12.19 6.44
N LEU A 209 -7.47 -10.90 6.59
CA LEU A 209 -7.56 -10.17 7.84
C LEU A 209 -8.89 -9.40 7.90
N ASP A 210 -9.67 -9.62 8.95
CA ASP A 210 -10.88 -8.85 9.24
C ASP A 210 -10.56 -7.68 10.19
N VAL A 211 -11.18 -6.53 9.94
CA VAL A 211 -10.90 -5.23 10.58
C VAL A 211 -12.19 -4.52 10.99
#